data_AF-A0A2E2QLX1-F1
#
_entry.id   AF-A0A2E2QLX1-F1
#
_cell.length_a   1.000
_cell.length_b   1.000
_cell.length_c   1.000
_cell.angle_alpha   90.00
_cell.angle_beta   90.00
_cell.angle_gamma   90.00
#
_symmetry.space_group_name_H-M   'P 1'
#
loop_
_entity.id
_entity.type
_entity.pdbx_description
1 polymer ?
#
loop_
_entity_poly.entity_id
_entity_poly.type
_entity_poly.pdbx_seq_one_letter_code
_entity_poly.pdbx_strand_id
1 'polypeptide(L)'
;MNVKSSLPAELFIATDIDPQYEEDFNRWYDREHMEERCVIPGFQWARRYKSITGNGPQYLAIYRARSINVFISEKYREALVIRQTGL
;
A
#
# COMPACT_ATOMS: atom_id res chain seq x y z
N MET A 1 16.10 10.48 17.41
CA MET A 1 16.72 9.87 16.20
C MET A 1 16.64 10.89 15.07
N ASN A 2 17.76 11.19 14.42
CA ASN A 2 17.78 12.12 13.28
C ASN A 2 17.50 11.30 12.01
N VAL A 3 16.23 11.06 11.70
CA VAL A 3 15.83 10.33 10.49
C VAL A 3 16.21 11.21 9.30
N LYS A 4 17.18 10.75 8.50
CA LYS A 4 17.51 11.41 7.24
C LYS A 4 16.32 11.25 6.31
N SER A 5 15.45 12.25 6.29
CA SER A 5 14.22 12.24 5.52
C SER A 5 14.45 12.14 4.01
N SER A 6 15.67 12.39 3.53
CA SER A 6 16.06 12.24 2.13
C SER A 6 16.41 10.81 1.68
N LEU A 7 16.51 9.84 2.60
CA LEU A 7 16.78 8.44 2.24
C LEU A 7 15.51 7.71 1.80
N PRO A 8 15.61 6.71 0.91
CA PRO A 8 14.49 5.86 0.55
C PRO A 8 13.79 5.25 1.77
N ALA A 9 12.47 5.15 1.68
CA ALA A 9 11.62 4.61 2.73
C ALA A 9 10.72 3.51 2.15
N GLU A 10 10.35 2.56 3.02
CA GLU A 10 9.46 1.46 2.68
C GLU A 10 8.27 1.42 3.63
N LEU A 11 7.08 1.21 3.07
CA LEU A 11 5.84 0.99 3.80
C LEU A 11 5.41 -0.46 3.62
N PHE A 12 5.18 -1.14 4.75
CA PHE A 12 4.72 -2.52 4.80
C PHE A 12 3.27 -2.54 5.30
N ILE A 13 2.39 -3.20 4.55
CA ILE A 13 0.98 -3.37 4.91
C ILE A 13 0.66 -4.87 4.89
N ALA A 14 0.45 -5.43 6.08
CA ALA A 14 -0.04 -6.79 6.25
C ALA A 14 -1.57 -6.78 6.33
N THR A 15 -2.24 -7.71 5.66
CA THR A 15 -3.71 -7.74 5.61
C THR A 15 -4.23 -9.17 5.58
N ASP A 16 -5.19 -9.44 6.46
CA ASP A 16 -6.10 -10.58 6.36
C ASP A 16 -7.45 -10.07 5.87
N ILE A 17 -8.16 -10.87 5.07
CA ILE A 17 -9.46 -10.52 4.53
C ILE A 17 -10.43 -11.66 4.79
N ASP A 18 -11.68 -11.33 5.11
CA ASP A 18 -12.73 -12.34 5.17
C ASP A 18 -12.84 -13.03 3.80
N PRO A 19 -12.82 -14.37 3.74
CA PRO A 19 -12.92 -15.12 2.49
C PRO A 19 -14.07 -14.68 1.58
N GLN A 20 -15.18 -14.21 2.14
CA GLN A 20 -16.33 -13.76 1.34
C GLN A 20 -16.04 -12.52 0.49
N TYR A 21 -15.03 -11.71 0.88
CA TYR A 21 -14.64 -10.48 0.17
C TYR A 21 -13.29 -10.60 -0.54
N GLU A 22 -12.61 -11.75 -0.48
CA GLU A 22 -11.24 -11.91 -0.98
C GLU A 22 -11.12 -11.60 -2.48
N GLU A 23 -12.09 -12.03 -3.29
CA GLU A 23 -12.06 -11.84 -4.73
C GLU A 23 -12.20 -10.36 -5.13
N ASP A 24 -13.16 -9.66 -4.51
CA ASP A 24 -13.35 -8.21 -4.70
C ASP A 24 -12.15 -7.42 -4.20
N PHE A 25 -11.63 -7.79 -3.04
CA PHE A 25 -10.41 -7.21 -2.49
C PHE A 25 -9.25 -7.35 -3.47
N ASN A 26 -9.04 -8.54 -4.05
CA ASN A 26 -7.97 -8.76 -5.02
C ASN A 26 -8.15 -7.93 -6.29
N ARG A 27 -9.36 -7.89 -6.86
CA ARG A 27 -9.65 -7.07 -8.04
C ARG A 27 -9.36 -5.60 -7.80
N TRP A 28 -9.86 -5.05 -6.70
CA TRP A 28 -9.65 -3.66 -6.34
C TRP A 28 -8.17 -3.36 -6.08
N TYR A 29 -7.45 -4.24 -5.38
CA TYR A 29 -6.05 -4.01 -5.06
C TYR A 29 -5.18 -3.93 -6.32
N ASP A 30 -5.42 -4.84 -7.26
CA ASP A 30 -4.60 -5.00 -8.47
C ASP A 30 -4.93 -3.94 -9.53
N ARG A 31 -6.20 -3.51 -9.64
CA ARG A 31 -6.64 -2.60 -10.71
C ARG A 31 -6.70 -1.14 -10.31
N GLU A 32 -6.76 -0.84 -9.02
CA GLU A 32 -7.08 0.51 -8.56
C GLU A 32 -6.08 0.93 -7.49
N HIS A 33 -6.05 0.22 -6.37
CA HIS A 33 -5.36 0.68 -5.18
C HIS A 33 -3.83 0.82 -5.32
N MET A 34 -3.18 -0.16 -5.95
CA MET A 34 -1.74 -0.10 -6.17
C MET A 34 -1.36 0.96 -7.21
N GLU A 35 -2.16 1.11 -8.26
CA GLU A 35 -1.93 2.09 -9.32
C GLU A 35 -2.05 3.51 -8.77
N GLU A 36 -3.13 3.80 -8.03
CA GLU A 36 -3.38 5.09 -7.37
C GLU A 36 -2.20 5.55 -6.47
N ARG A 37 -1.49 4.61 -5.86
CA ARG A 37 -0.30 4.90 -5.04
C ARG A 37 0.95 5.07 -5.88
N CYS A 38 1.17 4.20 -6.86
CA CYS A 38 2.37 4.23 -7.71
C CYS A 38 2.47 5.50 -8.56
N VAL A 39 1.34 6.14 -8.89
CA VAL A 39 1.35 7.41 -9.65
C VAL A 39 1.72 8.63 -8.81
N ILE A 40 1.76 8.53 -7.48
CA ILE A 40 2.14 9.64 -6.60
C ILE A 40 3.64 9.96 -6.79
N PRO A 41 4.01 11.23 -7.07
CA PRO A 41 5.40 11.62 -7.23
C PRO A 41 6.28 11.22 -6.03
N GLY A 42 7.33 10.46 -6.32
CA GLY A 42 8.29 9.99 -5.33
C GLY A 42 8.13 8.52 -4.94
N PHE A 43 7.02 7.86 -5.29
CA PHE A 43 6.99 6.39 -5.31
C PHE A 43 7.95 5.86 -6.38
N GLN A 44 8.56 4.71 -6.10
CA GLN A 44 9.51 4.05 -6.99
C GLN A 44 8.93 2.77 -7.55
N TRP A 45 8.33 1.96 -6.69
CA TRP A 45 7.65 0.73 -7.04
C TRP A 45 6.73 0.29 -5.92
N ALA A 46 5.81 -0.61 -6.25
CA ALA A 46 5.01 -1.35 -5.28
C ALA A 46 4.96 -2.82 -5.68
N ARG A 47 4.80 -3.70 -4.69
CA ARG A 47 4.67 -5.14 -4.90
C ARG A 47 3.75 -5.73 -3.85
N ARG A 48 2.95 -6.72 -4.26
CA ARG A 48 2.05 -7.47 -3.41
C ARG A 48 2.40 -8.94 -3.42
N TYR A 49 2.25 -9.57 -2.27
CA TYR A 49 2.52 -10.98 -2.03
C TYR A 49 1.31 -11.62 -1.36
N LYS A 50 1.06 -12.89 -1.68
CA LYS A 50 0.09 -13.75 -1.00
C LYS A 50 0.84 -14.87 -0.29
N SER A 51 0.49 -15.13 0.97
CA SER A 51 1.04 -16.24 1.75
C SER A 51 0.62 -17.57 1.13
N ILE A 52 1.55 -18.51 1.06
CA ILE A 52 1.31 -19.87 0.54
C ILE A 52 1.15 -20.91 1.67
N THR A 53 1.61 -20.61 2.88
CA THR A 53 1.64 -21.55 4.01
C THR A 53 0.62 -21.24 5.10
N GLY A 54 0.01 -20.05 5.10
CA GLY A 54 -1.03 -19.66 6.08
C GLY A 54 -0.53 -19.39 7.50
N ASN A 55 0.78 -19.42 7.76
CA ASN A 55 1.36 -19.21 9.10
C ASN A 55 1.60 -17.73 9.46
N GLY A 56 0.87 -16.81 8.83
CA GLY A 56 1.02 -15.37 8.98
C GLY A 56 -0.01 -14.63 8.10
N PRO A 57 0.08 -13.30 8.00
CA PRO A 57 -0.88 -12.50 7.24
C PRO A 57 -1.06 -13.03 5.82
N GLN A 58 -2.30 -13.11 5.37
CA GLN A 58 -2.66 -13.64 4.06
C GLN A 58 -2.02 -12.85 2.93
N TYR A 59 -1.93 -11.52 3.09
CA TYR A 59 -1.31 -10.61 2.12
C TYR A 59 -0.27 -9.70 2.75
N LEU A 60 0.74 -9.37 1.95
CA LEU A 60 1.71 -8.31 2.23
C LEU A 60 1.83 -7.40 1.01
N ALA A 61 1.60 -6.11 1.19
CA ALA A 61 1.95 -5.08 0.21
C ALA A 61 3.15 -4.28 0.70
N ILE A 62 4.11 -4.05 -0.21
CA ILE A 62 5.30 -3.26 0.03
C ILE A 62 5.33 -2.12 -0.98
N TYR A 63 5.48 -0.91 -0.48
CA TYR A 63 5.66 0.28 -1.29
C TYR A 63 7.01 0.91 -0.99
N ARG A 64 7.77 1.24 -2.03
CA ARG A 64 9.03 1.97 -1.87
C ARG A 64 8.91 3.39 -2.40
N ALA A 65 9.36 4.34 -1.60
CA ALA A 65 9.45 5.74 -1.95
C ALA A 65 10.89 6.24 -1.86
N ARG A 66 11.19 7.32 -2.59
CA ARG A 66 12.49 8.00 -2.55
C ARG A 66 12.81 8.62 -1.18
N SER A 67 11.78 8.85 -0.36
CA SER A 67 11.86 9.57 0.91
C SER A 67 10.65 9.22 1.78
N ILE A 68 10.84 9.20 3.10
CA ILE A 68 9.72 9.09 4.07
C ILE A 68 8.70 10.24 3.90
N ASN A 69 9.12 11.39 3.37
CA ASN A 69 8.26 12.55 3.17
C ASN A 69 7.14 12.29 2.16
N VAL A 70 7.31 11.32 1.25
CA VAL A 70 6.28 10.93 0.27
C VAL A 70 5.04 10.40 0.99
N PHE A 71 5.22 9.57 2.03
CA PHE A 71 4.14 8.96 2.82
C PHE A 71 3.44 9.93 3.78
N ILE A 72 3.94 11.16 3.92
CA ILE A 72 3.27 12.23 4.68
C ILE A 72 2.88 13.41 3.79
N SER A 73 3.07 13.30 2.48
CA SER A 73 2.72 14.34 1.51
C SER A 73 1.20 14.51 1.42
N GLU A 74 0.75 15.71 1.02
CA GLU A 74 -0.66 15.98 0.78
C GLU A 74 -1.25 15.03 -0.27
N LYS A 75 -0.53 14.80 -1.37
CA LYS A 75 -0.94 13.85 -2.42
C LYS A 75 -1.16 12.43 -1.89
N TYR A 76 -0.30 11.96 -0.98
CA TYR A 76 -0.50 10.67 -0.34
C TYR A 76 -1.71 10.66 0.59
N ARG A 77 -1.98 11.74 1.32
CA ARG A 77 -3.17 11.84 2.17
C ARG A 77 -4.47 11.89 1.36
N GLU A 78 -4.48 12.62 0.25
CA GLU A 78 -5.63 12.66 -0.68
C GLU A 78 -6.00 11.24 -1.16
N ALA A 79 -5.00 10.43 -1.51
CA ALA A 79 -5.18 9.04 -1.93
C ALA A 79 -5.67 8.10 -0.80
N LEU A 80 -5.59 8.50 0.47
CA LEU A 80 -6.17 7.76 1.60
C LEU A 80 -7.64 8.15 1.87
N VAL A 81 -8.05 9.35 1.48
CA VAL A 81 -9.41 9.88 1.73
C VAL A 81 -10.39 9.42 0.65
N ILE A 82 -9.89 9.18 -0.57
CA ILE A 82 -10.70 8.60 -1.64
C ILE A 82 -11.01 7.14 -1.26
N ARG A 83 -12.29 6.91 -0.87
CA ARG A 83 -12.97 5.62 -0.55
C ARG A 83 -13.04 5.15 0.92
N GLN A 84 -13.54 6.01 1.81
CA GLN A 84 -14.30 5.54 3.00
C GLN A 84 -15.82 5.41 2.75
N THR A 85 -16.26 5.38 1.50
CA THR A 85 -17.68 5.17 1.16
C THR A 85 -17.87 3.81 0.50
N GLY A 86 -18.37 2.82 1.26
CA GLY A 86 -19.28 1.83 0.69
C GLY A 86 -18.95 0.34 0.82
N LEU A 87 -18.24 -0.10 1.86
CA LEU A 87 -18.45 -1.42 2.48
C LEU A 87 -18.60 -1.23 3.98
#